data_AF-A0A2P7TSE6-F1
#
_entry.id   AF-A0A2P7TSE6-F1
#
_cell.length_a   1.000
_cell.length_b   1.000
_cell.length_c   1.000
_cell.angle_alpha   90.00
_cell.angle_beta   90.00
_cell.angle_gamma   90.00
#
_symmetry.space_group_name_H-M   'P 1'
#
loop_
_entity.id
_entity.type
_entity.pdbx_description
1 polymer ?
#
loop_
_entity_poly.entity_id
_entity_poly.type
_entity_poly.pdbx_seq_one_letter_code
_entity_poly.pdbx_strand_id
1 'polypeptide(L)'
;MENEFQTSFYNVESNTVTQCTGLKDKNGTPIFEGDIIKYTAHEKYLLPTFFATVVFEEDYAYFGYKRADQNNYGYATPFSDHDELKTDFLNFVEVVGNIWDNEISELVAQHSR
;
A
#
# COMPACT_ATOMS: atom_id res chain seq x y z
N MET A 1 42.01 -9.42 13.75
CA MET A 1 40.77 -8.62 13.61
C MET A 1 40.28 -8.88 12.20
N GLU A 2 39.58 -9.97 12.00
CA GLU A 2 39.02 -10.33 10.70
C GLU A 2 37.57 -10.76 10.94
N ASN A 3 36.67 -9.92 10.48
CA ASN A 3 35.31 -10.26 10.07
C ASN A 3 34.93 -9.16 9.08
N GLU A 4 35.40 -9.31 7.85
CA GLU A 4 34.57 -9.81 6.76
C GLU A 4 33.34 -8.91 6.59
N PHE A 5 33.53 -7.82 5.83
CA PHE A 5 32.42 -7.20 5.11
C PHE A 5 31.90 -8.23 4.10
N GLN A 6 31.06 -9.15 4.57
CA GLN A 6 30.40 -10.11 3.70
C GLN A 6 29.32 -9.37 2.93
N THR A 7 29.70 -8.83 1.78
CA THR A 7 28.74 -8.26 0.83
C THR A 7 27.96 -9.43 0.24
N SER A 8 26.69 -9.54 0.61
CA SER A 8 25.75 -10.45 -0.05
C SER A 8 25.15 -9.71 -1.25
N PHE A 9 25.01 -10.43 -2.36
CA PHE A 9 24.36 -9.94 -3.57
C PHE A 9 23.12 -10.79 -3.81
N TYR A 10 22.01 -10.12 -4.12
CA TYR A 10 20.75 -10.77 -4.49
C TYR A 10 20.40 -10.28 -5.88
N ASN A 11 19.98 -11.21 -6.74
CA ASN A 11 19.40 -10.82 -8.02
C ASN A 11 18.02 -10.23 -7.73
N VAL A 12 17.81 -8.99 -8.18
CA VAL A 12 16.54 -8.28 -8.06
C VAL A 12 16.14 -7.87 -9.46
N GLU A 13 14.90 -8.13 -9.84
CA GLU A 13 14.35 -7.59 -11.07
C GLU A 13 14.23 -6.07 -10.91
N SER A 14 14.91 -5.30 -11.74
CA SER A 14 15.06 -3.86 -11.51
C SER A 14 13.74 -3.10 -11.47
N ASN A 15 12.72 -3.60 -12.17
CA ASN A 15 11.37 -3.04 -12.19
C ASN A 15 10.59 -3.28 -10.89
N THR A 16 11.01 -4.20 -10.02
CA THR A 16 10.35 -4.46 -8.73
C THR A 16 10.94 -3.64 -7.58
N VAL A 17 11.97 -2.82 -7.86
CA VAL A 17 12.52 -1.89 -6.88
C VAL A 17 11.57 -0.72 -6.74
N THR A 18 11.04 -0.52 -5.53
CA THR A 18 9.98 0.46 -5.25
C THR A 18 10.33 1.34 -4.04
N GLN A 19 9.66 2.49 -3.92
CA GLN A 19 9.86 3.43 -2.83
C GLN A 19 9.02 3.07 -1.60
N CYS A 20 9.63 3.14 -0.41
CA CYS A 20 8.92 3.03 0.86
C CYS A 20 8.17 4.34 1.16
N THR A 21 6.90 4.23 1.55
CA THR A 21 6.09 5.40 1.95
C THR A 21 6.51 6.00 3.29
N GLY A 22 7.24 5.22 4.12
CA GLY A 22 7.50 5.52 5.52
C GLY A 22 6.33 5.21 6.47
N LEU A 23 5.18 4.79 5.94
CA LEU A 23 4.00 4.38 6.70
C LEU A 23 4.02 2.88 6.99
N LYS A 24 3.20 2.47 7.95
CA LYS A 24 3.00 1.06 8.32
C LYS A 24 1.51 0.76 8.42
N ASP A 25 1.14 -0.45 8.06
CA ASP A 25 -0.23 -0.97 8.23
C ASP A 25 -0.53 -1.34 9.70
N LYS A 26 -1.73 -1.86 9.95
CA LYS A 26 -2.17 -2.25 11.31
C LYS A 26 -1.29 -3.31 11.98
N ASN A 27 -0.58 -4.12 11.19
CA ASN A 27 0.29 -5.20 11.65
C ASN A 27 1.75 -4.72 11.81
N GLY A 28 2.04 -3.47 11.48
CA GLY A 28 3.40 -2.91 11.50
C GLY A 28 4.22 -3.23 10.24
N THR A 29 3.60 -3.80 9.21
CA THR A 29 4.22 -4.05 7.90
C THR A 29 4.43 -2.70 7.21
N PRO A 30 5.66 -2.38 6.75
CA PRO A 30 5.90 -1.16 5.98
C PRO A 30 5.12 -1.18 4.67
N ILE A 31 4.59 -0.02 4.28
CA ILE A 31 3.84 0.14 3.03
C ILE A 31 4.76 0.74 1.97
N PHE A 32 4.77 0.14 0.79
CA PHE A 32 5.55 0.55 -0.38
C PHE A 32 4.64 0.94 -1.55
N GLU A 33 5.19 1.69 -2.51
CA GLU A 33 4.53 1.85 -3.81
C GLU A 33 4.35 0.48 -4.50
N GLY A 34 3.19 0.27 -5.09
CA GLY A 34 2.79 -1.00 -5.70
C GLY A 34 2.16 -2.00 -4.73
N ASP A 35 2.15 -1.73 -3.42
CA ASP A 35 1.40 -2.57 -2.48
C ASP A 35 -0.10 -2.51 -2.76
N ILE A 36 -0.77 -3.64 -2.56
CA ILE A 36 -2.22 -3.75 -2.57
C ILE A 36 -2.67 -3.80 -1.11
N ILE A 37 -3.43 -2.79 -0.72
CA ILE A 37 -3.97 -2.66 0.64
C ILE A 37 -5.45 -3.00 0.68
N LYS A 38 -5.86 -3.63 1.78
CA LYS A 38 -7.26 -3.79 2.19
C LYS A 38 -7.55 -2.84 3.35
N TYR A 39 -8.46 -1.90 3.14
CA TYR A 39 -9.03 -1.11 4.23
C TYR A 39 -10.30 -1.80 4.74
N THR A 40 -10.46 -1.92 6.05
CA THR A 40 -11.64 -2.51 6.69
C THR A 40 -12.50 -1.42 7.32
N ALA A 41 -13.78 -1.34 6.95
CA ALA A 41 -14.72 -0.36 7.51
C ALA A 41 -14.81 -0.45 9.05
N HIS A 42 -14.96 0.71 9.70
CA HIS A 42 -15.16 0.80 11.15
C HIS A 42 -16.07 1.99 11.52
N GLU A 43 -16.61 1.98 12.73
CA GLU A 43 -17.67 2.90 13.15
C GLU A 43 -17.26 4.38 13.23
N LYS A 44 -15.97 4.68 13.25
CA LYS A 44 -15.45 6.05 13.43
C LYS A 44 -15.22 6.81 12.12
N TYR A 45 -15.20 6.10 10.98
CA TYR A 45 -14.84 6.69 9.70
C TYR A 45 -15.71 6.13 8.58
N LEU A 46 -16.33 7.02 7.80
CA LEU A 46 -17.38 6.68 6.83
C LEU A 46 -16.81 6.17 5.49
N LEU A 47 -15.82 5.28 5.54
CA LEU A 47 -15.33 4.56 4.37
C LEU A 47 -15.80 3.10 4.40
N PRO A 48 -16.32 2.55 3.29
CA PRO A 48 -16.62 1.13 3.20
C PRO A 48 -15.32 0.32 3.16
N THR A 49 -15.41 -1.00 3.35
CA THR A 49 -14.27 -1.90 3.08
C THR A 49 -13.92 -1.83 1.60
N PHE A 50 -12.65 -1.65 1.26
CA PHE A 50 -12.18 -1.60 -0.13
C PHE A 50 -10.76 -2.15 -0.28
N PHE A 51 -10.38 -2.38 -1.54
CA PHE A 51 -9.01 -2.69 -1.95
C PHE A 51 -8.46 -1.53 -2.77
N ALA A 52 -7.18 -1.23 -2.61
CA ALA A 52 -6.53 -0.17 -3.35
C ALA A 52 -5.07 -0.49 -3.62
N THR A 53 -4.53 0.03 -4.72
CA THR A 53 -3.11 0.00 -5.02
C THR A 53 -2.47 1.29 -4.50
N VAL A 54 -1.37 1.17 -3.77
CA VAL A 54 -0.55 2.29 -3.29
C VAL A 54 0.30 2.80 -4.45
N VAL A 55 0.31 4.11 -4.66
CA VAL A 55 1.01 4.75 -5.78
C VAL A 55 1.72 6.02 -5.32
N PHE A 56 2.78 6.40 -6.05
CA PHE A 56 3.35 7.73 -5.99
C PHE A 56 2.82 8.56 -7.17
N GLU A 57 2.13 9.67 -6.92
CA GLU A 57 1.73 10.59 -8.00
C GLU A 57 2.84 11.61 -8.27
N GLU A 58 3.55 11.40 -9.39
CA GLU A 58 4.72 12.21 -9.77
C GLU A 58 4.39 13.69 -9.96
N ASP A 59 3.23 14.01 -10.57
CA ASP A 59 2.83 15.39 -10.89
C ASP A 59 2.61 16.25 -9.63
N TYR A 60 2.26 15.62 -8.52
CA TYR A 60 1.93 16.28 -7.26
C TYR A 60 2.86 15.89 -6.10
N ALA A 61 3.81 15.00 -6.35
CA ALA A 61 4.83 14.51 -5.42
C ALA A 61 4.28 14.00 -4.07
N TYR A 62 3.31 13.09 -4.10
CA TYR A 62 2.77 12.46 -2.89
C TYR A 62 2.53 10.95 -3.04
N PHE A 63 2.51 10.25 -1.90
CA PHE A 63 1.99 8.89 -1.81
C PHE A 63 0.49 8.88 -1.51
N GLY A 64 -0.23 8.02 -2.21
CA GLY A 64 -1.66 7.83 -2.04
C GLY A 64 -2.09 6.43 -2.46
N TYR A 65 -3.39 6.25 -2.65
CA TYR A 65 -3.96 4.99 -3.10
C TYR A 65 -5.04 5.18 -4.17
N LYS A 66 -5.13 4.20 -5.08
CA LYS A 66 -6.15 4.12 -6.13
C LYS A 66 -7.06 2.93 -5.84
N ARG A 67 -8.32 3.22 -5.50
CA ARG A 67 -9.31 2.19 -5.15
C ARG A 67 -9.69 1.33 -6.36
N ALA A 68 -9.82 0.03 -6.15
CA ALA A 68 -10.24 -0.93 -7.18
C ALA A 68 -11.73 -0.82 -7.53
N ASP A 69 -12.55 -0.33 -6.59
CA ASP A 69 -14.00 -0.21 -6.73
C ASP A 69 -14.45 1.17 -7.23
N GLN A 70 -13.52 2.08 -7.54
CA GLN A 70 -13.82 3.42 -8.02
C GLN A 70 -13.08 3.74 -9.32
N ASN A 71 -13.75 4.47 -10.21
CA ASN A 71 -13.07 5.18 -11.27
C ASN A 71 -12.41 6.41 -10.65
N ASN A 72 -11.12 6.31 -10.35
CA ASN A 72 -10.37 7.38 -9.68
C ASN A 72 -10.11 8.60 -10.61
N TYR A 73 -10.66 8.62 -11.84
CA TYR A 73 -10.45 9.65 -12.86
C TYR A 73 -8.96 9.98 -13.10
N GLY A 74 -8.07 9.02 -12.82
CA GLY A 74 -6.62 9.17 -12.90
C GLY A 74 -5.93 9.56 -11.58
N TYR A 75 -6.64 10.16 -10.62
CA TYR A 75 -6.04 10.72 -9.40
C TYR A 75 -6.00 9.73 -8.24
N ALA A 76 -4.88 9.62 -7.55
CA ALA A 76 -4.84 8.90 -6.27
C ALA A 76 -5.50 9.72 -5.15
N THR A 77 -6.01 9.06 -4.12
CA THR A 77 -6.33 9.73 -2.84
C THR A 77 -5.03 9.84 -2.04
N PRO A 78 -4.50 11.05 -1.77
CA PRO A 78 -3.33 11.23 -0.91
C PRO A 78 -3.56 10.64 0.48
N PHE A 79 -2.55 10.01 1.08
CA PHE A 79 -2.67 9.61 2.48
C PHE A 79 -2.87 10.82 3.42
N SER A 80 -2.42 12.00 3.02
CA SER A 80 -2.59 13.25 3.78
C SER A 80 -4.03 13.77 3.82
N ASP A 81 -4.96 13.23 3.01
CA ASP A 81 -6.37 13.63 3.03
C ASP A 81 -7.12 13.08 4.25
N HIS A 82 -6.51 12.16 4.99
CA HIS A 82 -7.04 11.64 6.25
C HIS A 82 -6.65 12.54 7.42
N ASP A 83 -7.65 13.24 8.00
CA ASP A 83 -7.48 14.13 9.17
C ASP A 83 -6.68 13.45 10.30
N GLU A 84 -7.06 12.22 10.68
CA GLU A 84 -6.28 11.38 11.58
C GLU A 84 -5.75 10.12 10.87
N LEU A 85 -4.80 10.28 9.94
CA LEU A 85 -4.21 9.19 9.14
C LEU A 85 -3.93 7.89 9.93
N LYS A 86 -3.39 7.98 11.16
CA LYS A 86 -3.11 6.78 11.95
C LYS A 86 -4.39 6.11 12.48
N THR A 87 -5.26 6.88 13.12
CA THR A 87 -6.41 6.37 13.88
C THR A 87 -7.65 6.13 13.03
N ASP A 88 -7.82 6.86 11.94
CA ASP A 88 -8.96 6.73 11.02
C ASP A 88 -8.64 5.82 9.82
N PHE A 89 -7.36 5.64 9.49
CA PHE A 89 -6.97 4.89 8.30
C PHE A 89 -6.00 3.74 8.58
N LEU A 90 -4.74 4.02 8.94
CA LEU A 90 -3.68 3.01 8.99
C LEU A 90 -3.95 1.85 9.96
N ASN A 91 -4.61 2.11 11.09
CA ASN A 91 -5.01 1.05 12.04
C ASN A 91 -6.03 0.04 11.46
N PHE A 92 -6.61 0.33 10.30
CA PHE A 92 -7.60 -0.49 9.62
C PHE A 92 -7.14 -0.98 8.24
N VAL A 93 -5.90 -0.66 7.88
CA VAL A 93 -5.24 -1.09 6.65
C VAL A 93 -4.42 -2.35 6.90
N GLU A 94 -4.44 -3.25 5.93
CA GLU A 94 -3.56 -4.42 5.85
C GLU A 94 -2.98 -4.52 4.45
N VAL A 95 -1.66 -4.70 4.34
CA VAL A 95 -1.02 -5.06 3.07
C VAL A 95 -1.36 -6.52 2.79
N VAL A 96 -2.03 -6.78 1.66
CA VAL A 96 -2.52 -8.12 1.28
C VAL A 96 -1.83 -8.70 0.04
N GLY A 97 -0.95 -7.93 -0.60
CA GLY A 97 -0.21 -8.33 -1.79
C GLY A 97 0.45 -7.14 -2.45
N ASN A 98 0.97 -7.31 -3.67
CA ASN A 98 1.57 -6.24 -4.47
C ASN A 98 1.36 -6.49 -5.97
N ILE A 99 1.56 -5.47 -6.80
CA ILE A 99 1.33 -5.54 -8.26
C ILE A 99 2.29 -6.45 -9.03
N TRP A 100 3.41 -6.87 -8.43
CA TRP A 100 4.39 -7.74 -9.06
C TRP A 100 3.98 -9.21 -8.92
N ASP A 101 3.44 -9.56 -7.76
CA ASP A 101 3.09 -10.93 -7.40
C ASP A 101 1.59 -11.24 -7.57
N ASN A 102 0.73 -10.22 -7.65
CA ASN A 102 -0.72 -10.40 -7.57
C ASN A 102 -1.50 -9.49 -8.51
N GLU A 103 -2.56 -10.03 -9.10
CA GLU A 103 -3.64 -9.22 -9.66
C GLU A 103 -4.60 -8.80 -8.54
N ILE A 104 -4.94 -7.51 -8.48
CA ILE A 104 -5.86 -7.00 -7.45
C ILE A 104 -7.24 -7.68 -7.47
N SER A 105 -7.72 -8.10 -8.65
CA SER A 105 -8.95 -8.88 -8.83
C SER A 105 -8.93 -10.21 -8.10
N GLU A 106 -7.78 -10.89 -8.07
CA GLU A 106 -7.63 -12.17 -7.35
C GLU A 106 -7.70 -11.95 -5.84
N LEU A 107 -7.03 -10.91 -5.34
CA LEU A 107 -7.03 -10.58 -3.92
C LEU A 107 -8.41 -10.15 -3.43
N VAL A 108 -9.13 -9.34 -4.23
CA VAL A 108 -10.54 -9.00 -3.96
C VAL A 108 -11.37 -10.28 -3.84
N ALA A 109 -11.27 -11.20 -4.81
CA ALA A 109 -12.05 -12.44 -4.80
C ALA A 109 -11.74 -13.35 -3.59
N GLN A 110 -10.48 -13.40 -3.14
CA GLN A 110 -10.07 -14.19 -1.97
C GLN A 110 -10.59 -13.64 -0.64
N HIS A 111 -10.71 -12.31 -0.53
CA HIS A 111 -10.98 -11.61 0.72
C HIS A 111 -12.41 -11.04 0.84
N SER A 112 -13.26 -11.25 -0.16
CA SER A 112 -14.69 -10.90 -0.18
C SER A 112 -15.62 -12.00 0.32
N ARG A 113 -15.09 -13.05 0.99
CA ARG A 113 -15.89 -14.13 1.59
C ARG A 113 -16.24 -13.88 3.05
#